data_AF-A0A2E5IJK5-F1
#
_entry.id   AF-A0A2E5IJK5-F1
#
_cell.length_a   1.000
_cell.length_b   1.000
_cell.length_c   1.000
_cell.angle_alpha   90.00
_cell.angle_beta   90.00
_cell.angle_gamma   90.00
#
_symmetry.space_group_name_H-M   'P 1'
#
loop_
_entity.id
_entity.type
_entity.pdbx_description
1 polymer ?
#
loop_
_entity_poly.entity_id
_entity_poly.type
_entity_poly.pdbx_seq_one_letter_code
_entity_poly.pdbx_strand_id
1 'polypeptide(L)' 'MPSDIPQSTVGSELPKDVFKSTVSVECEHLEKMLHMGTRDKFTFYSDEPPRLGGDDNYPSPLTYIVGGIGF' A
#
# COMPACT_ATOMS: atom_id res chain seq x y z
N MET A 1 -15.05 6.44 11.93
CA MET A 1 -14.73 7.81 12.38
C MET A 1 -15.81 8.73 11.82
N PRO A 2 -16.41 9.63 12.61
CA PRO A 2 -17.26 10.67 12.04
C PRO A 2 -16.39 11.52 11.11
N SER A 3 -16.81 11.69 9.86
CA SER A 3 -16.11 12.54 8.90
C SER A 3 -16.32 14.00 9.28
N ASP A 4 -15.24 14.79 9.39
CA ASP A 4 -15.30 16.25 9.59
C ASP A 4 -15.81 17.00 8.34
N ILE A 5 -16.14 16.27 7.26
CA ILE A 5 -16.68 16.83 6.02
C ILE A 5 -18.21 16.80 6.12
N PRO A 6 -18.89 17.97 6.10
CA PRO A 6 -20.34 18.05 6.04
C PRO A 6 -20.87 17.23 4.87
N GLN A 7 -21.97 16.51 5.07
CA GLN A 7 -22.52 15.53 4.12
C GLN A 7 -22.97 16.15 2.78
N SER A 8 -22.91 17.48 2.63
CA SER A 8 -23.42 18.24 1.47
C SER A 8 -22.51 19.37 0.99
N THR A 9 -21.18 19.25 1.11
CA THR A 9 -20.27 20.23 0.50
C THR A 9 -20.34 20.12 -1.03
N VAL A 10 -20.85 21.16 -1.69
CA VAL A 10 -20.97 21.20 -3.17
C VAL A 10 -19.98 22.19 -3.78
N GLY A 11 -19.25 21.72 -4.79
CA GLY A 11 -18.49 22.47 -5.81
C GLY A 11 -17.65 23.67 -5.35
N SER A 12 -18.31 24.78 -5.03
CA SER A 12 -17.70 26.06 -4.62
C SER A 12 -17.11 26.05 -3.20
N GLU A 13 -17.54 25.12 -2.35
CA GLU A 13 -17.09 24.99 -0.95
C GLU A 13 -15.94 23.98 -0.78
N LEU A 14 -15.56 23.28 -1.85
CA LEU A 14 -14.43 22.36 -1.83
C LEU A 14 -13.12 23.15 -1.75
N PRO A 15 -12.12 22.67 -0.98
CA PRO A 15 -10.78 23.27 -0.98
C PRO A 15 -10.27 23.42 -2.41
N LYS A 16 -9.89 24.65 -2.79
CA LYS A 16 -9.41 24.95 -4.16
C LYS A 16 -8.07 24.27 -4.46
N ASP A 17 -7.33 23.93 -3.41
CA ASP A 17 -6.06 23.25 -3.51
C ASP A 17 -6.31 21.75 -3.58
N VAL A 18 -6.05 21.16 -4.74
CA VAL A 18 -6.08 19.71 -4.92
C VAL A 18 -4.97 19.13 -4.07
N PHE A 19 -5.33 18.41 -3.01
CA PHE A 19 -4.34 17.66 -2.23
C PHE A 19 -3.79 16.53 -3.10
N LYS A 20 -2.54 16.69 -3.57
CA LYS A 20 -1.81 15.67 -4.32
C LYS A 20 -0.80 15.02 -3.38
N SER A 21 -1.03 13.74 -3.08
CA SER A 21 -0.06 12.89 -2.37
C SER A 21 0.56 11.91 -3.35
N THR A 22 1.89 11.91 -3.44
CA THR A 22 2.64 10.88 -4.16
C THR A 22 3.26 9.94 -3.14
N VAL A 23 2.86 8.68 -3.18
CA VAL A 23 3.44 7.60 -2.38
C VAL A 23 4.23 6.68 -3.31
N SER A 24 5.48 6.44 -2.96
CA SER A 24 6.43 5.55 -3.63
C SER A 24 7.08 4.64 -2.59
N VAL A 25 7.45 3.45 -3.03
CA VAL A 25 8.21 2.47 -2.24
C VAL A 25 9.36 2.03 -3.11
N GLU A 26 10.57 2.01 -2.56
CA GLU A 26 11.72 1.41 -3.22
C GLU A 26 11.62 -0.11 -3.06
N CYS A 27 11.57 -0.82 -4.19
CA CYS A 27 11.39 -2.27 -4.20
C CYS A 27 12.63 -2.96 -4.77
N GLU A 28 13.13 -3.95 -4.04
CA GLU A 28 14.24 -4.81 -4.46
C GLU A 28 13.75 -6.26 -4.56
N HIS A 29 14.20 -6.94 -5.62
CA HIS A 29 14.08 -8.39 -5.74
C HIS A 29 15.33 -9.03 -5.15
N LEU A 30 15.17 -9.89 -4.15
CA LEU A 30 16.30 -10.51 -3.47
C LEU A 30 16.64 -11.86 -4.09
N GLU A 31 15.78 -12.85 -3.89
CA GLU A 31 15.94 -14.19 -4.43
C GLU A 31 14.58 -14.85 -4.62
N LYS A 32 14.46 -15.81 -5.54
CA LYS A 32 13.23 -16.58 -5.78
C LYS A 32 12.02 -15.67 -6.04
N MET A 33 11.06 -15.61 -5.11
CA MET A 33 9.93 -14.67 -5.13
C MET A 33 9.92 -13.75 -3.90
N LEU A 34 11.05 -13.66 -3.19
CA LEU A 34 11.25 -12.75 -2.08
C LEU A 34 11.57 -11.34 -2.58
N HIS A 35 10.74 -10.40 -2.17
CA HIS A 35 10.88 -8.99 -2.47
C HIS A 35 10.95 -8.20 -1.16
N MET A 36 11.71 -7.11 -1.18
CA MET A 36 11.80 -6.15 -0.08
C MET A 36 11.31 -4.79 -0.55
N GLY A 37 10.38 -4.19 0.18
CA GLY A 37 9.92 -2.82 -0.04
C GLY A 37 10.37 -1.91 1.11
N THR A 38 10.91 -0.73 0.80
CA THR A 38 11.30 0.26 1.81
C THR A 38 10.77 1.66 1.49
N ARG A 39 10.25 2.34 2.51
CA ARG A 39 9.91 3.76 2.50
C ARG A 39 10.25 4.37 3.85
N ASP A 40 11.21 5.29 3.89
CA ASP A 40 11.70 5.95 5.11
C ASP A 40 12.07 4.95 6.23
N LYS A 41 11.25 4.87 7.29
CA LYS A 41 11.45 3.99 8.45
C LYS A 41 10.69 2.67 8.36
N PHE A 42 9.99 2.43 7.25
CA PHE A 42 9.16 1.25 7.04
C PHE A 42 9.80 0.33 6.00
N THR A 43 10.18 -0.86 6.43
CA THR A 43 10.65 -1.95 5.57
C THR A 43 9.71 -3.14 5.73
N PHE A 44 9.32 -3.75 4.62
CA PHE A 44 8.50 -4.93 4.60
C PHE A 44 9.00 -5.92 3.55
N TYR A 45 8.64 -7.18 3.72
CA TYR A 45 9.00 -8.27 2.83
C TYR A 45 7.75 -8.90 2.27
N SER A 46 7.83 -9.38 1.03
CA SER A 46 6.78 -10.12 0.37
C SER A 46 7.36 -11.39 -0.23
N ASP A 47 6.67 -12.51 -0.08
CA ASP A 47 7.10 -13.80 -0.61
C ASP A 47 5.88 -14.57 -1.13
N GLU A 48 6.07 -15.32 -2.21
CA GLU A 48 5.01 -16.12 -2.80
C GLU A 48 5.12 -17.58 -2.31
N PRO A 49 4.04 -18.38 -2.37
CA PRO A 49 4.12 -19.78 -1.96
C PRO A 49 4.98 -20.62 -2.92
N PRO A 50 5.44 -21.82 -2.50
CA PRO A 50 6.28 -22.71 -3.32
C PRO A 50 5.75 -23.02 -4.72
N ARG A 51 4.43 -23.10 -4.89
CA ARG A 51 3.80 -23.34 -6.21
C ARG A 51 4.03 -22.21 -7.23
N LEU A 52 4.44 -21.03 -6.76
CA LEU A 52 4.79 -19.86 -7.56
C LEU A 52 6.30 -19.56 -7.51
N GLY A 53 7.10 -20.40 -6.85
CA GLY A 53 8.55 -20.29 -6.82
C GLY A 53 9.11 -19.49 -5.65
N GLY A 54 8.33 -19.14 -4.62
CA GLY A 54 8.81 -18.57 -3.37
C GLY A 54 8.87 -19.57 -2.22
N ASP A 55 9.12 -19.09 -1.00
CA ASP A 55 9.29 -19.92 0.19
C ASP A 55 8.17 -19.75 1.24
N ASP A 56 7.16 -18.92 0.97
CA ASP A 56 6.03 -18.62 1.88
C ASP A 56 6.47 -18.09 3.26
N ASN A 57 7.62 -17.41 3.35
CA ASN A 57 8.14 -16.88 4.62
C ASN A 57 7.47 -15.56 5.04
N TYR A 58 6.83 -14.86 4.08
CA TYR A 58 6.21 -13.56 4.25
C TYR A 58 4.87 -13.51 3.50
N PRO A 59 3.97 -12.56 3.83
CA PRO A 59 2.72 -12.42 3.10
C PRO A 59 2.93 -12.19 1.59
N SER A 60 2.04 -12.75 0.78
CA SER A 60 2.05 -12.51 -0.67
C SER A 60 1.72 -11.05 -1.00
N PRO A 61 2.17 -10.52 -2.16
CA PRO A 61 1.93 -9.12 -2.54
C PRO A 61 0.45 -8.74 -2.52
N LEU A 62 -0.43 -9.65 -2.96
CA LEU A 62 -1.88 -9.45 -2.97
C LEU A 62 -2.45 -9.28 -1.56
N THR A 63 -1.84 -9.89 -0.54
CA THR A 63 -2.27 -9.74 0.85
C THR A 63 -2.12 -8.29 1.32
N TYR A 64 -1.05 -7.61 0.92
CA TYR A 64 -0.85 -6.19 1.22
C TYR A 64 -1.87 -5.29 0.50
N ILE A 65 -2.20 -5.60 -0.76
CA ILE A 65 -3.21 -4.85 -1.52
C ILE A 65 -4.59 -4.98 -0.86
N VAL A 66 -5.00 -6.21 -0.53
CA VAL A 66 -6.30 -6.45 0.14
C VAL A 66 -6.31 -5.82 1.53
N GLY A 67 -5.22 -5.95 2.29
CA GLY A 67 -5.08 -5.31 3.59
C GLY A 67 -5.22 -3.79 3.51
N GLY A 68 -4.56 -3.15 2.55
CA GLY A 68 -4.64 -1.71 2.34
C GLY A 68 -6.02 -1.20 1.89
N ILE A 69 -6.81 -2.02 1.20
CA ILE A 69 -8.21 -1.69 0.84
C ILE A 69 -9.16 -1.87 2.02
N GLY A 70 -8.87 -2.82 2.92
CA GLY A 70 -9.76 -3.18 4.03
C GLY A 70 -9.75 -2.19 5.21
N PHE A 71 -8.74 -1.33 5.31
CA PHE A 71 -8.64 -0.26 6.32
C PHE A 71 -9.14 1.08 5.76
#